data_AF-R5FS37-F1
#
_entry.id   AF-R5FS37-F1
#
_cell.length_a   1.000
_cell.length_b   1.000
_cell.length_c   1.000
_cell.angle_alpha   90.00
_cell.angle_beta   90.00
_cell.angle_gamma   90.00
#
_symmetry.space_group_name_H-M   'P 1'
#
loop_
_entity.id
_entity.type
_entity.pdbx_description
1 polymer ?
#
loop_
_entity_poly.entity_id
_entity_poly.type
_entity_poly.pdbx_seq_one_letter_code
_entity_poly.pdbx_strand_id
1 'polypeptide(L)'
;MKMKTSILIACMAMMVTTPTFAQTEVREGNNLPNAMTKLWNKAKNGVKKTGRKVGGFLGVGNEQDMDLIDIDGVEYMPIYTKNLFYSDSTQMILTCQHDLLSKYPSAKILNAVIPQATWDESELHDSGKVVGYRRRAYCYVLATDGNDGYINARYLFMSEKKGGHDWTQVKDEWAKCERVDIIPASAYTQLKEKSK
;
A
#
# COMPACT_ATOMS: atom_id res chain seq x y z
N MET A 1 -9.14 91.72 6.56
CA MET A 1 -10.01 91.49 5.39
C MET A 1 -9.43 90.32 4.59
N LYS A 2 -10.25 89.28 4.30
CA LYS A 2 -10.07 88.18 3.32
C LYS A 2 -8.94 87.14 3.53
N MET A 3 -9.34 86.03 4.16
CA MET A 3 -9.25 84.60 3.76
C MET A 3 -8.35 84.11 2.58
N LYS A 4 -7.81 82.89 2.82
CA LYS A 4 -7.34 81.82 1.90
C LYS A 4 -5.91 82.03 1.35
N THR A 5 -4.99 81.06 1.39
CA THR A 5 -5.10 79.72 0.79
C THR A 5 -3.96 78.80 1.30
N SER A 6 -4.28 77.52 1.41
CA SER A 6 -3.44 76.36 1.75
C SER A 6 -2.16 76.20 0.90
N ILE A 7 -1.15 75.51 1.44
CA ILE A 7 -0.36 74.46 0.76
C ILE A 7 0.27 73.56 1.85
N LEU A 8 -0.06 72.27 1.81
CA LEU A 8 0.56 71.20 2.60
C LEU A 8 1.98 70.91 2.08
N ILE A 9 2.94 70.80 2.99
CA ILE A 9 4.25 70.22 2.72
C ILE A 9 4.20 68.75 3.16
N ALA A 10 4.27 67.84 2.19
CA ALA A 10 4.43 66.40 2.43
C ALA A 10 5.93 66.08 2.59
N CYS A 11 6.35 65.75 3.82
CA CYS A 11 7.65 65.14 4.08
C CYS A 11 7.51 63.62 4.14
N MET A 12 8.10 62.99 3.13
CA MET A 12 8.35 61.57 3.01
C MET A 12 9.30 61.11 4.12
N ALA A 13 8.85 60.17 4.96
CA ALA A 13 9.72 59.36 5.83
C ALA A 13 9.58 57.90 5.41
N MET A 14 10.64 57.38 4.77
CA MET A 14 10.79 55.97 4.48
C MET A 14 10.97 55.21 5.79
N MET A 15 10.02 54.32 6.12
CA MET A 15 10.25 53.27 7.10
C MET A 15 10.47 51.95 6.36
N VAL A 16 11.69 51.44 6.48
CA VAL A 16 12.09 50.10 6.05
C VAL A 16 11.36 49.12 6.95
N THR A 17 10.40 48.37 6.41
CA THR A 17 9.74 47.28 7.13
C THR A 17 10.47 45.99 6.80
N THR A 18 11.07 45.37 7.82
CA THR A 18 11.54 44.00 7.77
C THR A 18 10.34 43.05 7.61
N PRO A 19 10.50 41.87 6.99
CA PRO A 19 9.45 40.86 7.05
C PRO A 19 9.37 40.36 8.48
N THR A 20 8.33 40.77 9.20
CA THR A 20 7.87 40.11 10.40
C THR A 20 7.49 38.68 10.03
N PHE A 21 8.30 37.71 10.47
CA PHE A 21 7.84 36.34 10.62
C PHE A 21 6.67 36.39 11.61
N ALA A 22 5.45 36.38 11.07
CA ALA A 22 4.26 36.18 11.86
C ALA A 22 4.39 34.80 12.52
N GLN A 23 4.71 34.81 13.82
CA GLN A 23 4.46 33.67 14.70
C GLN A 23 2.97 33.39 14.63
N THR A 24 2.61 32.39 13.82
CA THR A 24 1.27 31.83 13.86
C THR A 24 1.31 30.80 14.96
N GLU A 25 0.60 31.07 16.05
CA GLU A 25 0.26 30.07 17.05
C GLU A 25 -0.29 28.83 16.33
N VAL A 26 0.21 27.66 16.76
CA VAL A 26 -0.30 26.36 16.35
C VAL A 26 -1.77 26.28 16.75
N ARG A 27 -2.66 26.62 15.81
CA ARG A 27 -4.07 26.25 15.89
C ARG A 27 -4.20 24.90 15.21
N GLU A 28 -4.44 23.88 16.05
CA GLU A 28 -4.87 22.54 15.65
C GLU A 28 -5.87 22.63 14.49
N GLY A 29 -5.46 22.05 13.36
CA GLY A 29 -6.20 22.03 12.12
C GLY A 29 -7.43 21.14 12.21
N ASN A 30 -8.55 21.73 12.60
CA ASN A 30 -9.87 21.12 12.45
C ASN A 30 -10.32 21.23 11.00
N ASN A 31 -9.82 20.34 10.14
CA ASN A 31 -10.42 20.00 8.83
C ASN A 31 -9.76 18.75 8.20
N LEU A 32 -9.53 17.67 8.95
CA LEU A 32 -8.95 16.43 8.41
C LEU A 32 -9.53 15.07 8.88
N PRO A 33 -10.59 14.97 9.73
CA PRO A 33 -11.24 13.67 9.97
C PRO A 33 -11.98 13.11 8.76
N ASN A 34 -12.57 13.95 7.90
CA ASN A 34 -13.53 13.54 6.87
C ASN A 34 -12.93 12.77 5.68
N ALA A 35 -11.66 13.00 5.35
CA ALA A 35 -10.97 12.26 4.28
C ALA A 35 -10.60 10.85 4.73
N MET A 36 -10.15 10.69 5.98
CA MET A 36 -9.93 9.38 6.60
C MET A 36 -11.23 8.64 6.86
N THR A 37 -12.33 9.32 7.23
CA THR A 37 -13.65 8.66 7.25
C THR A 37 -14.09 8.26 5.85
N LYS A 38 -13.70 8.97 4.77
CA LYS A 38 -14.02 8.53 3.41
C LYS A 38 -13.15 7.36 2.95
N LEU A 39 -11.87 7.28 3.32
CA LEU A 39 -11.01 6.11 3.06
C LEU A 39 -11.48 4.91 3.89
N TRP A 40 -11.67 5.11 5.19
CA TRP A 40 -12.24 4.13 6.10
C TRP A 40 -13.66 3.74 5.73
N ASN A 41 -14.53 4.64 5.26
CA ASN A 41 -15.89 4.31 4.83
C ASN A 41 -15.95 3.76 3.40
N LYS A 42 -15.06 4.13 2.47
CA LYS A 42 -14.97 3.48 1.15
C LYS A 42 -14.38 2.09 1.29
N ALA A 43 -13.33 1.93 2.09
CA ALA A 43 -12.84 0.64 2.53
C ALA A 43 -13.98 -0.08 3.25
N LYS A 44 -14.53 0.38 4.37
CA LYS A 44 -15.65 -0.25 5.09
C LYS A 44 -16.93 -0.45 4.26
N ASN A 45 -17.18 0.27 3.17
CA ASN A 45 -18.32 0.01 2.27
C ASN A 45 -17.96 -0.94 1.11
N GLY A 46 -16.68 -1.08 0.73
CA GLY A 46 -16.15 -2.12 -0.17
C GLY A 46 -15.57 -3.36 0.53
N VAL A 47 -15.38 -3.27 1.85
CA VAL A 47 -14.64 -4.15 2.78
C VAL A 47 -15.53 -4.36 4.03
N LYS A 48 -16.85 -4.16 3.92
CA LYS A 48 -17.81 -4.69 4.91
C LYS A 48 -17.97 -6.19 4.69
N LYS A 49 -16.88 -6.95 4.78
CA LYS A 49 -16.82 -8.41 4.94
C LYS A 49 -15.42 -9.03 4.98
N THR A 50 -14.32 -8.28 5.08
CA THR A 50 -12.97 -8.89 5.06
C THR A 50 -12.46 -9.17 6.48
N GLY A 51 -13.24 -10.00 7.16
CA GLY A 51 -12.96 -10.53 8.50
C GLY A 51 -13.79 -11.78 8.75
N ARG A 52 -13.97 -12.62 7.71
CA ARG A 52 -14.39 -14.04 7.71
C ARG A 52 -14.83 -14.48 6.31
N LYS A 53 -14.15 -15.52 5.78
CA LYS A 53 -14.57 -16.43 4.70
C LYS A 53 -15.35 -15.80 3.53
N VAL A 54 -14.65 -15.54 2.43
CA VAL A 54 -15.27 -15.70 1.10
C VAL A 54 -15.28 -17.20 0.80
N GLY A 55 -16.28 -17.90 1.35
CA GLY A 55 -16.59 -19.27 0.93
C GLY A 55 -17.36 -19.21 -0.39
N GLY A 56 -16.86 -19.88 -1.43
CA GLY A 56 -17.58 -19.96 -2.70
C GLY A 56 -16.86 -20.46 -3.94
N PHE A 57 -15.68 -21.09 -3.86
CA PHE A 57 -15.22 -21.97 -4.96
C PHE A 57 -14.21 -22.99 -4.41
N LEU A 58 -14.70 -24.22 -4.21
CA LEU A 58 -13.96 -25.48 -4.22
C LEU A 58 -12.51 -25.51 -3.66
N GLY A 59 -12.41 -25.92 -2.39
CA GLY A 59 -11.47 -26.96 -1.94
C GLY A 59 -10.00 -26.57 -1.73
N VAL A 60 -9.46 -27.04 -0.60
CA VAL A 60 -8.08 -26.94 -0.11
C VAL A 60 -7.82 -25.69 0.73
N GLY A 61 -7.51 -25.89 2.01
CA GLY A 61 -7.07 -24.82 2.91
C GLY A 61 -5.77 -24.24 2.38
N ASN A 62 -5.74 -22.94 2.17
CA ASN A 62 -4.56 -22.27 1.63
C ASN A 62 -3.49 -22.20 2.73
N GLU A 63 -2.38 -22.91 2.55
CA GLU A 63 -1.12 -22.78 3.33
C GLU A 63 -0.53 -21.35 3.32
N GLN A 64 -1.14 -20.41 2.59
CA GLN A 64 -0.63 -19.06 2.30
C GLN A 64 -0.88 -18.03 3.41
N ASP A 65 -1.64 -18.39 4.45
CA ASP A 65 -1.95 -17.51 5.60
C ASP A 65 -1.30 -18.02 6.90
N MET A 66 -0.31 -18.93 6.82
CA MET A 66 0.38 -19.45 8.02
C MET A 66 1.28 -18.42 8.72
N ASP A 67 1.66 -17.34 8.04
CA ASP A 67 2.59 -16.34 8.56
C ASP A 67 1.89 -15.05 9.03
N LEU A 68 0.58 -15.08 9.27
CA LEU A 68 -0.12 -13.92 9.80
C LEU A 68 0.31 -13.62 11.23
N ILE A 69 0.46 -12.33 11.52
CA ILE A 69 0.90 -11.84 12.81
C ILE A 69 -0.30 -11.23 13.53
N ASP A 70 -0.65 -11.79 14.68
CA ASP A 70 -1.66 -11.21 15.57
C ASP A 70 -1.09 -9.99 16.31
N ILE A 71 -1.81 -8.88 16.18
CA ILE A 71 -1.65 -7.65 16.95
C ILE A 71 -3.00 -7.31 17.55
N ASP A 72 -3.12 -7.46 18.86
CA ASP A 72 -4.33 -7.15 19.62
C ASP A 72 -5.61 -7.82 19.08
N GLY A 73 -5.51 -9.08 18.64
CA GLY A 73 -6.64 -9.85 18.12
C GLY A 73 -6.97 -9.58 16.64
N VAL A 74 -6.11 -8.86 15.92
CA VAL A 74 -6.21 -8.64 14.47
C VAL A 74 -4.98 -9.24 13.77
N GLU A 75 -5.25 -10.13 12.82
CA GLU A 75 -4.22 -10.82 12.04
C GLU A 75 -3.79 -10.01 10.82
N TYR A 76 -2.52 -9.63 10.75
CA TYR A 76 -1.92 -8.87 9.65
C TYR A 76 -0.87 -9.68 8.89
N MET A 77 -0.70 -9.38 7.61
CA MET A 77 0.43 -9.85 6.81
C MET A 77 1.75 -9.25 7.34
N PRO A 78 2.85 -10.03 7.34
CA PRO A 78 4.17 -9.50 7.65
C PRO A 78 4.58 -8.33 6.73
N ILE A 79 5.39 -7.44 7.26
CA ILE A 79 6.00 -6.34 6.51
C ILE A 79 7.37 -6.77 6.02
N TYR A 80 7.50 -6.93 4.71
CA TYR A 80 8.78 -7.21 4.07
C TYR A 80 9.44 -5.94 3.54
N THR A 81 10.75 -5.86 3.71
CA THR A 81 11.56 -4.69 3.28
C THR A 81 12.71 -5.06 2.35
N LYS A 82 12.95 -6.36 2.15
CA LYS A 82 14.04 -6.86 1.31
C LYS A 82 13.46 -7.67 0.16
N ASN A 83 13.91 -7.36 -1.05
CA ASN A 83 13.70 -8.20 -2.21
C ASN A 83 14.78 -9.28 -2.21
N LEU A 84 14.39 -10.55 -2.10
CA LEU A 84 15.32 -11.68 -2.10
C LEU A 84 15.32 -12.45 -3.43
N PHE A 85 14.41 -12.09 -4.33
CA PHE A 85 14.16 -12.86 -5.55
C PHE A 85 15.34 -12.79 -6.52
N TYR A 86 15.94 -13.94 -6.81
CA TYR A 86 17.12 -14.06 -7.67
C TYR A 86 16.85 -13.74 -9.14
N SER A 87 15.65 -14.03 -9.64
CA SER A 87 15.27 -13.73 -11.02
C SER A 87 14.97 -12.24 -11.20
N ASP A 88 15.05 -11.74 -12.44
CA ASP A 88 14.61 -10.38 -12.75
C ASP A 88 13.12 -10.22 -12.39
N SER A 89 12.87 -9.48 -11.31
CA SER A 89 11.56 -9.23 -10.71
C SER A 89 11.08 -7.80 -10.96
N THR A 90 11.85 -7.00 -11.70
CA THR A 90 11.61 -5.56 -11.88
C THR A 90 10.20 -5.29 -12.41
N GLN A 91 9.82 -6.00 -13.48
CA GLN A 91 8.50 -5.81 -14.09
C GLN A 91 7.36 -6.29 -13.18
N MET A 92 7.57 -7.34 -12.40
CA MET A 92 6.58 -7.84 -11.43
C MET A 92 6.33 -6.78 -10.34
N ILE A 93 7.41 -6.24 -9.78
CA ILE A 93 7.34 -5.19 -8.75
C ILE A 93 6.65 -3.94 -9.29
N LEU A 94 7.04 -3.46 -10.48
CA LEU A 94 6.41 -2.29 -11.11
C LEU A 94 4.92 -2.50 -11.38
N THR A 95 4.53 -3.71 -11.80
CA THR A 95 3.12 -4.06 -12.02
C THR A 95 2.30 -3.95 -10.74
N CYS A 96 2.84 -4.43 -9.62
CA CYS A 96 2.17 -4.36 -8.32
C CYS A 96 2.06 -2.93 -7.80
N GLN A 97 3.14 -2.14 -7.92
CA GLN A 97 3.13 -0.72 -7.55
C GLN A 97 2.08 0.05 -8.36
N HIS A 98 2.04 -0.16 -9.68
CA HIS A 98 1.07 0.50 -10.55
C HIS A 98 -0.37 0.13 -10.20
N ASP A 99 -0.66 -1.16 -9.98
CA ASP A 99 -2.00 -1.58 -9.55
C ASP A 99 -2.39 -0.93 -8.22
N LEU A 100 -1.50 -0.93 -7.22
CA LEU A 100 -1.79 -0.32 -5.92
C LEU A 100 -2.08 1.18 -6.07
N LEU A 101 -1.23 1.92 -6.78
CA LEU A 101 -1.39 3.37 -6.97
C LEU A 101 -2.62 3.70 -7.83
N SER A 102 -3.03 2.83 -8.74
CA SER A 102 -4.29 3.03 -9.48
C SER A 102 -5.52 3.00 -8.56
N LYS A 103 -5.48 2.16 -7.51
CA LYS A 103 -6.53 2.01 -6.49
C LYS A 103 -6.43 3.07 -5.40
N TYR A 104 -5.20 3.48 -5.07
CA TYR A 104 -4.89 4.45 -4.01
C TYR A 104 -3.95 5.55 -4.53
N PRO A 105 -4.44 6.50 -5.37
CA PRO A 105 -3.58 7.45 -6.06
C PRO A 105 -2.84 8.45 -5.15
N SER A 106 -3.32 8.66 -3.93
CA SER A 106 -2.67 9.52 -2.94
C SER A 106 -1.66 8.79 -2.05
N ALA A 107 -1.55 7.46 -2.18
CA ALA A 107 -0.62 6.68 -1.39
C ALA A 107 0.82 6.87 -1.90
N LYS A 108 1.78 6.82 -0.98
CA LYS A 108 3.21 6.80 -1.25
C LYS A 108 3.75 5.40 -0.97
N ILE A 109 4.30 4.76 -2.00
CA ILE A 109 4.99 3.47 -1.83
C ILE A 109 6.20 3.67 -0.93
N LEU A 110 6.29 2.84 0.11
CA LEU A 110 7.44 2.75 1.01
C LEU A 110 8.38 1.65 0.55
N ASN A 111 7.84 0.45 0.30
CA ASN A 111 8.59 -0.70 -0.20
C ASN A 111 7.73 -1.51 -1.17
N ALA A 112 8.35 -2.15 -2.15
CA ALA A 112 7.72 -3.17 -2.97
C ALA A 112 8.75 -4.28 -3.25
N VAL A 113 8.48 -5.48 -2.77
CA VAL A 113 9.48 -6.55 -2.71
C VAL A 113 8.85 -7.92 -2.97
N ILE A 114 9.65 -8.86 -3.44
CA ILE A 114 9.34 -10.29 -3.43
C ILE A 114 10.27 -10.93 -2.38
N PRO A 115 9.75 -11.33 -1.21
CA PRO A 115 10.58 -11.82 -0.10
C PRO A 115 11.09 -13.25 -0.33
N GLN A 116 10.57 -13.96 -1.32
CA GLN A 116 11.05 -15.30 -1.68
C GLN A 116 12.38 -15.20 -2.41
N ALA A 117 13.27 -16.18 -2.20
CA ALA A 117 14.54 -16.25 -2.92
C ALA A 117 14.37 -16.72 -4.38
N THR A 118 13.40 -17.60 -4.60
CA THR A 118 13.06 -18.19 -5.90
C THR A 118 11.55 -18.45 -5.95
N TRP A 119 11.06 -18.97 -7.07
CA TRP A 119 9.67 -19.38 -7.20
C TRP A 119 9.32 -20.55 -6.26
N ASP A 120 8.11 -20.52 -5.70
CA ASP A 120 7.52 -21.70 -5.07
C ASP A 120 6.99 -22.62 -6.18
N GLU A 121 7.69 -23.72 -6.43
CA GLU A 121 7.31 -24.69 -7.47
C GLU A 121 6.54 -25.88 -6.88
N SER A 122 5.57 -26.37 -7.64
CA SER A 122 4.74 -27.52 -7.28
C SER A 122 4.39 -28.34 -8.52
N GLU A 123 4.21 -29.64 -8.36
CA GLU A 123 3.78 -30.54 -9.42
C GLU A 123 2.27 -30.42 -9.67
N LEU A 124 1.87 -30.50 -10.93
CA LEU A 124 0.47 -30.64 -11.32
C LEU A 124 0.21 -32.11 -11.62
N HIS A 125 -0.75 -32.69 -10.91
CA HIS A 125 -1.14 -34.10 -11.09
C HIS A 125 -2.49 -34.22 -11.78
N ASP A 126 -2.58 -35.15 -12.73
CA ASP A 126 -3.83 -35.67 -13.26
C ASP A 126 -3.83 -37.19 -13.10
N SER A 127 -4.84 -37.72 -12.43
CA SER A 127 -5.02 -39.17 -12.25
C SER A 127 -3.76 -39.86 -11.68
N GLY A 128 -3.07 -39.19 -10.75
CA GLY A 128 -1.85 -39.69 -10.09
C GLY A 128 -0.56 -39.53 -10.89
N LYS A 129 -0.60 -38.97 -12.10
CA LYS A 129 0.58 -38.71 -12.95
C LYS A 129 0.91 -37.23 -12.99
N VAL A 130 2.20 -36.91 -12.95
CA VAL A 130 2.67 -35.54 -13.15
C VAL A 130 2.43 -35.15 -14.61
N VAL A 131 1.61 -34.12 -14.81
CA VAL A 131 1.27 -33.57 -16.14
C VAL A 131 1.91 -32.21 -16.41
N GLY A 132 2.50 -31.60 -15.39
CA GLY A 132 3.13 -30.31 -15.50
C GLY A 132 3.64 -29.79 -14.16
N TYR A 133 3.99 -28.51 -14.17
CA TYR A 133 4.49 -27.80 -13.00
C TYR A 133 3.82 -26.44 -12.91
N ARG A 134 3.62 -25.97 -11.68
CA ARG A 134 3.15 -24.63 -11.36
C ARG A 134 4.20 -23.94 -10.52
N ARG A 135 4.44 -22.67 -10.79
CA ARG A 135 5.33 -21.83 -9.98
C ARG A 135 4.62 -20.56 -9.54
N ARG A 136 4.89 -20.12 -8.31
CA ARG A 136 4.25 -18.95 -7.68
C ARG A 136 5.30 -18.01 -7.08
N ALA A 137 5.03 -16.71 -7.15
CA ALA A 137 5.77 -15.70 -6.42
C ALA A 137 4.80 -14.63 -5.91
N TYR A 138 5.11 -14.07 -4.74
CA TYR A 138 4.29 -13.07 -4.07
C TYR A 138 5.05 -11.75 -3.97
N CYS A 139 4.49 -10.70 -4.55
CA CYS A 139 4.99 -9.35 -4.34
C CYS A 139 4.20 -8.67 -3.22
N TYR A 140 4.90 -8.12 -2.25
CA TYR A 140 4.35 -7.33 -1.17
C TYR A 140 4.64 -5.86 -1.42
N VAL A 141 3.60 -5.03 -1.39
CA VAL A 141 3.71 -3.59 -1.57
C VAL A 141 3.21 -2.91 -0.30
N LEU A 142 4.14 -2.26 0.40
CA LEU A 142 3.85 -1.42 1.55
C LEU A 142 3.79 0.04 1.08
N ALA A 143 2.69 0.71 1.40
CA ALA A 143 2.50 2.13 1.17
C ALA A 143 1.99 2.83 2.43
N THR A 144 2.13 4.14 2.48
CA THR A 144 1.49 5.02 3.47
C THR A 144 0.64 6.04 2.75
N ASP A 145 -0.46 6.47 3.36
CA ASP A 145 -1.24 7.61 2.87
C ASP A 145 -0.70 8.97 3.37
N GLY A 146 0.38 8.97 4.17
CA GLY A 146 1.04 10.17 4.67
C GLY A 146 0.53 10.69 6.02
N ASN A 147 -0.46 10.04 6.63
CA ASN A 147 -0.96 10.36 7.97
C ASN A 147 -0.70 9.20 8.94
N ASP A 148 -1.75 8.47 9.34
CA ASP A 148 -1.74 7.51 10.46
C ASP A 148 -1.93 6.05 10.01
N GLY A 149 -1.89 5.79 8.70
CA GLY A 149 -2.21 4.50 8.11
C GLY A 149 -1.16 3.97 7.14
N TYR A 150 -1.04 2.65 7.13
CA TYR A 150 -0.26 1.91 6.14
C TYR A 150 -1.16 0.94 5.38
N ILE A 151 -0.83 0.74 4.11
CA ILE A 151 -1.47 -0.24 3.24
C ILE A 151 -0.41 -1.29 2.94
N ASN A 152 -0.66 -2.54 3.31
CA ASN A 152 0.19 -3.67 2.94
C ASN A 152 -0.59 -4.58 2.00
N ALA A 153 -0.15 -4.73 0.77
CA ALA A 153 -0.84 -5.50 -0.26
C ALA A 153 0.01 -6.67 -0.77
N ARG A 154 -0.60 -7.85 -0.93
CA ARG A 154 0.02 -9.04 -1.51
C ARG A 154 -0.53 -9.33 -2.90
N TYR A 155 0.37 -9.56 -3.83
CA TYR A 155 0.10 -9.86 -5.22
C TYR A 155 0.68 -11.21 -5.61
N LEU A 156 -0.15 -12.08 -6.19
CA LEU A 156 0.27 -13.36 -6.74
C LEU A 156 0.65 -13.22 -8.22
N PHE A 157 1.78 -13.85 -8.54
CA PHE A 157 2.20 -14.19 -9.89
C PHE A 157 2.24 -15.70 -10.03
N MET A 158 1.44 -16.25 -10.93
CA MET A 158 1.40 -17.68 -11.20
C MET A 158 1.67 -17.98 -12.67
N SER A 159 2.53 -18.98 -12.89
CA SER A 159 2.70 -19.57 -14.22
C SER A 159 2.71 -21.09 -14.14
N GLU A 160 2.32 -21.71 -15.24
CA GLU A 160 2.24 -23.15 -15.39
C GLU A 160 2.98 -23.57 -16.65
N LYS A 161 3.54 -24.78 -16.62
CA LYS A 161 4.04 -25.46 -17.81
C LYS A 161 3.54 -26.88 -17.84
N LYS A 162 3.24 -27.38 -19.03
CA LYS A 162 3.04 -28.81 -19.28
C LYS A 162 4.38 -29.44 -19.67
N GLY A 163 4.49 -30.76 -19.57
CA GLY A 163 5.71 -31.47 -19.98
C GLY A 163 6.12 -31.12 -21.42
N GLY A 164 7.35 -30.66 -21.61
CA GLY A 164 7.88 -30.26 -22.93
C GLY A 164 7.45 -28.89 -23.44
N HIS A 165 6.73 -28.09 -22.65
CA HIS A 165 6.28 -26.74 -23.02
C HIS A 165 6.89 -25.65 -22.14
N ASP A 166 6.85 -24.42 -22.65
CA ASP A 166 7.29 -23.23 -21.92
C ASP A 166 6.33 -22.85 -20.79
N TRP A 167 6.86 -22.08 -19.84
CA TRP A 167 6.06 -21.45 -18.80
C TRP A 167 5.11 -20.41 -19.40
N THR A 168 3.82 -20.56 -19.10
CA THR A 168 2.78 -19.62 -19.50
C THR A 168 2.15 -19.00 -18.26
N GLN A 169 1.93 -17.69 -18.28
CA GLN A 169 1.23 -17.00 -17.20
C GLN A 169 -0.19 -17.53 -17.08
N VAL A 170 -0.63 -17.82 -15.86
CA VAL A 170 -2.01 -18.23 -15.61
C VAL A 170 -2.88 -16.97 -15.69
N LYS A 171 -3.93 -17.05 -16.50
CA LYS A 171 -4.87 -15.94 -16.68
C LYS A 171 -5.48 -15.54 -15.33
N ASP A 172 -5.63 -14.24 -15.11
CA ASP A 172 -6.18 -13.64 -13.89
C ASP A 172 -5.34 -13.85 -12.62
N GLU A 173 -4.16 -14.48 -12.74
CA GLU A 173 -3.20 -14.76 -11.65
C GLU A 173 -1.84 -14.07 -11.89
N TRP A 174 -1.81 -12.99 -12.70
CA TRP A 174 -0.60 -12.26 -13.08
C TRP A 174 -0.88 -10.78 -13.43
N ALA A 175 -0.76 -9.79 -12.55
CA ALA A 175 -0.55 -9.84 -11.10
C ALA A 175 -1.91 -9.77 -10.38
N LYS A 176 -2.25 -10.79 -9.59
CA LYS A 176 -3.52 -10.81 -8.85
C LYS A 176 -3.35 -10.25 -7.45
N CYS A 177 -4.06 -9.19 -7.12
CA CYS A 177 -4.14 -8.69 -5.75
C CYS A 177 -4.95 -9.66 -4.89
N GLU A 178 -4.27 -10.45 -4.04
CA GLU A 178 -4.91 -11.47 -3.21
C GLU A 178 -5.38 -10.94 -1.86
N ARG A 179 -4.64 -9.98 -1.29
CA ARG A 179 -4.92 -9.44 0.04
C ARG A 179 -4.42 -8.00 0.17
N VAL A 180 -5.18 -7.20 0.90
CA VAL A 180 -4.81 -5.83 1.30
C VAL A 180 -5.16 -5.64 2.76
N ASP A 181 -4.17 -5.31 3.57
CA ASP A 181 -4.33 -4.97 4.97
C ASP A 181 -4.19 -3.44 5.14
N ILE A 182 -5.13 -2.85 5.86
CA ILE A 182 -5.05 -1.46 6.33
C ILE A 182 -4.55 -1.50 7.77
N ILE A 183 -3.33 -1.02 7.99
CA ILE A 183 -2.62 -1.12 9.27
C ILE A 183 -2.60 0.26 9.92
N PRO A 184 -3.26 0.45 11.06
CA PRO A 184 -3.14 1.68 11.85
C PRO A 184 -1.70 1.87 12.36
N ALA A 185 -1.28 3.12 12.55
CA ALA A 185 0.04 3.44 13.09
C ALA A 185 0.34 2.75 14.44
N SER A 186 -0.68 2.57 15.29
CA SER A 186 -0.56 1.85 16.57
C SER A 186 -0.15 0.38 16.41
N ALA A 187 -0.63 -0.28 15.36
CA ALA A 187 -0.29 -1.67 15.06
C ALA A 187 0.99 -1.80 14.23
N TYR A 188 1.29 -0.81 13.39
CA TYR A 188 2.43 -0.84 12.47
C TYR A 188 3.78 -1.03 13.16
N THR A 189 4.03 -0.32 14.26
CA THR A 189 5.29 -0.44 15.01
C THR A 189 5.51 -1.87 15.51
N GLN A 190 4.50 -2.45 16.16
CA GLN A 190 4.57 -3.83 16.66
C GLN A 190 4.69 -4.84 15.52
N LEU A 191 3.91 -4.65 14.45
CA LEU A 191 3.94 -5.52 13.27
C LEU A 191 5.33 -5.51 12.61
N LYS A 192 5.95 -4.33 12.46
CA LYS A 192 7.29 -4.18 11.89
C LYS A 192 8.36 -4.89 12.72
N GLU A 193 8.21 -4.93 14.05
CA GLU A 193 9.13 -5.65 14.94
C GLU A 193 8.98 -7.17 14.80
N LYS A 194 7.73 -7.65 14.77
CA LYS A 194 7.42 -9.08 14.63
C LYS A 194 7.65 -9.64 13.22
N SER A 195 7.80 -8.77 12.21
CA SER A 195 8.04 -9.16 10.80
C SER A 195 9.52 -9.33 10.44
N LYS A 196 10.44 -9.11 11.38
CA LYS A 196 11.89 -9.27 11.17
C LYS A 196 12.30 -10.74 11.29
#